data_AF-A0A2D4MUT6-F1
#
_entry.id   AF-A0A2D4MUT6-F1
#
_cell.length_a   1.000
_cell.length_b   1.000
_cell.length_c   1.000
_cell.angle_alpha   90.00
_cell.angle_beta   90.00
_cell.angle_gamma   90.00
#
_symmetry.space_group_name_H-M   'P 1'
#
loop_
_entity.id
_entity.type
_entity.pdbx_description
1 polymer ?
#
loop_
_entity_poly.entity_id
_entity_poly.type
_entity_poly.pdbx_seq_one_letter_code
_entity_poly.pdbx_strand_id
1 'polypeptide(L)'
;MVYVLDGKPFEGPSSLFSGDLLFLSGCGRIFEGTPETMLASLDIAADLAEDTLLWPGHEYALECLMFASLLEAENPFLKQKLQWVTQQRLEKRSTCPSTIGEEKQYNPFLRTHCQEIQEAMGLQRQREEDWDNFRARVLKEVRLRKDVFKANL
;
A
#
# COMPACT_ATOMS: atom_id res chain seq x y z
N MET A 1 -10.16 7.90 -9.54
CA MET A 1 -11.62 8.07 -9.31
C MET A 1 -12.10 6.83 -8.60
N VAL A 2 -12.57 6.95 -7.36
CA VAL A 2 -13.14 5.83 -6.59
C VAL A 2 -14.66 5.99 -6.63
N TYR A 3 -15.39 4.92 -6.95
CA TYR A 3 -16.85 4.92 -6.97
C TYR A 3 -17.38 4.24 -5.70
N VAL A 4 -18.30 4.90 -5.01
CA VAL A 4 -19.01 4.34 -3.85
C VAL A 4 -20.45 4.08 -4.26
N LEU A 5 -20.93 2.86 -4.07
CA LEU A 5 -22.33 2.48 -4.33
C LEU A 5 -23.16 2.72 -3.07
N ASP A 6 -24.04 3.73 -3.09
CA ASP A 6 -24.99 4.06 -2.01
C ASP A 6 -26.27 3.21 -2.11
N GLY A 7 -26.11 1.89 -2.06
CA GLY A 7 -27.21 0.93 -2.01
C GLY A 7 -27.52 0.49 -0.57
N LYS A 8 -28.72 -0.07 -0.33
CA LYS A 8 -28.99 -0.76 0.95
C LYS A 8 -27.87 -1.80 1.18
N PRO A 9 -27.29 -1.87 2.40
CA PRO A 9 -26.21 -2.81 2.68
C PRO A 9 -26.65 -4.22 2.32
N PHE A 10 -25.93 -4.84 1.39
CA PHE A 10 -25.98 -6.28 1.23
C PHE A 10 -25.36 -6.90 2.49
N GLU A 11 -25.86 -8.03 2.99
CA GLU A 11 -25.40 -8.68 4.25
C GLU A 11 -23.95 -9.23 4.18
N GLY A 12 -23.14 -8.77 3.23
CA GLY A 12 -21.74 -9.15 3.07
C GLY A 12 -20.79 -8.16 3.77
N PRO A 13 -19.52 -8.57 3.97
CA PRO A 13 -18.51 -7.68 4.52
C PRO A 13 -18.23 -6.52 3.55
N SER A 14 -17.94 -5.34 4.11
CA SER A 14 -17.43 -4.19 3.35
C SER A 14 -16.23 -4.61 2.50
N SER A 15 -16.21 -4.23 1.23
CA SER A 15 -15.19 -4.65 0.27
C SER A 15 -14.76 -3.49 -0.62
N LEU A 16 -13.45 -3.30 -0.78
CA LEU A 16 -12.82 -2.39 -1.72
C LEU A 16 -12.25 -3.19 -2.90
N PHE A 17 -12.79 -2.97 -4.09
CA PHE A 17 -12.20 -3.42 -5.36
C PHE A 17 -11.32 -2.31 -5.91
N SER A 18 -10.03 -2.35 -5.61
CA SER A 18 -9.10 -1.24 -5.84
C SER A 18 -8.56 -1.15 -7.26
N GLY A 19 -8.72 -2.21 -8.07
CA GLY A 19 -8.06 -2.32 -9.36
C GLY A 19 -6.55 -2.14 -9.21
N ASP A 20 -6.01 -1.16 -9.94
CA ASP A 20 -4.57 -0.86 -9.93
C ASP A 20 -4.18 0.28 -8.99
N LEU A 21 -5.10 0.77 -8.13
CA LEU A 21 -4.79 1.80 -7.15
C LEU A 21 -3.94 1.25 -5.99
N LEU A 22 -4.49 0.26 -5.28
CA LEU A 22 -3.93 -0.30 -4.05
C LEU A 22 -3.78 -1.81 -4.21
N PHE A 23 -2.60 -2.32 -3.86
CA PHE A 23 -2.26 -3.75 -3.85
C PHE A 23 -1.91 -4.19 -2.43
N LEU A 24 -1.83 -5.49 -2.20
CA LEU A 24 -1.19 -6.01 -0.98
C LEU A 24 0.25 -5.52 -0.90
N SER A 25 0.55 -4.74 0.13
CA SER A 25 1.84 -4.09 0.40
C SER A 25 2.35 -3.17 -0.73
N GLY A 26 1.49 -2.75 -1.67
CA GLY A 26 1.88 -1.97 -2.84
C GLY A 26 0.82 -0.97 -3.30
N CYS A 27 1.16 -0.17 -4.30
CA CYS A 27 0.21 0.65 -5.05
C CYS A 27 0.53 0.62 -6.56
N GLY A 28 -0.37 1.17 -7.37
CA GLY A 28 -0.18 1.36 -8.80
C GLY A 28 1.02 2.24 -9.15
N ARG A 29 1.46 2.13 -10.41
CA ARG A 29 2.40 3.11 -10.98
C ARG A 29 1.64 4.38 -11.35
N ILE A 30 2.30 5.53 -11.20
CA ILE A 30 1.73 6.83 -11.57
C ILE A 30 2.00 7.05 -13.05
N PHE A 31 1.17 6.48 -13.93
CA PHE A 31 1.24 6.72 -15.38
C PHE A 31 0.56 8.03 -15.76
N GLU A 32 -0.59 8.29 -15.16
CA GLU A 32 -1.40 9.49 -15.34
C GLU A 32 -1.67 10.11 -13.95
N GLY A 33 -1.60 11.43 -13.85
CA GLY A 33 -1.78 12.15 -12.58
C GLY A 33 -0.47 12.43 -11.82
N THR A 34 -0.61 12.88 -10.56
CA THR A 34 0.50 13.33 -9.73
C THR A 34 0.60 12.54 -8.42
N PRO A 35 1.76 12.55 -7.72
CA PRO A 35 1.89 11.94 -6.40
C PRO A 35 0.86 12.42 -5.38
N GLU A 36 0.45 13.69 -5.44
CA GLU A 36 -0.57 14.28 -4.58
C GLU A 36 -1.95 13.67 -4.87
N THR A 37 -2.27 13.45 -6.16
CA THR A 37 -3.53 12.82 -6.58
C THR A 37 -3.57 11.34 -6.16
N MET A 38 -2.44 10.64 -6.28
CA MET A 38 -2.28 9.27 -5.80
C MET A 38 -2.43 9.21 -4.28
N LEU A 39 -1.75 10.10 -3.54
CA LEU A 39 -1.84 10.17 -2.08
C LEU A 39 -3.29 10.38 -1.63
N ALA A 40 -4.00 11.36 -2.19
CA ALA A 40 -5.39 11.62 -1.86
C ALA A 40 -6.29 10.39 -2.13
N SER A 41 -6.03 9.64 -3.20
CA SER A 41 -6.77 8.41 -3.51
C SER A 41 -6.47 7.28 -2.52
N LEU A 42 -5.22 7.16 -2.09
CA LEU A 42 -4.81 6.19 -1.06
C LEU A 42 -5.35 6.56 0.32
N ASP A 43 -5.44 7.84 0.65
CA ASP A 43 -6.02 8.31 1.91
C ASP A 43 -7.53 7.98 1.97
N ILE A 44 -8.27 8.16 0.88
CA ILE A 44 -9.67 7.71 0.79
C ILE A 44 -9.80 6.20 1.05
N ALA A 45 -8.88 5.39 0.51
CA ALA A 45 -8.88 3.94 0.75
C ALA A 45 -8.49 3.60 2.20
N ALA A 46 -7.54 4.33 2.77
CA ALA A 46 -7.10 4.16 4.15
C ALA A 46 -8.18 4.60 5.15
N ASP A 47 -9.05 5.55 4.83
CA ASP A 47 -10.12 6.01 5.73
C ASP A 47 -11.29 5.01 5.85
N LEU A 48 -11.30 3.95 5.04
CA LEU A 48 -12.27 2.87 5.17
C LEU A 48 -12.09 2.09 6.50
N ALA A 49 -13.16 1.39 6.91
CA ALA A 49 -13.15 0.57 8.12
C ALA A 49 -12.06 -0.52 8.04
N GLU A 50 -11.41 -0.81 9.17
CA GLU A 50 -10.24 -1.71 9.20
C GLU A 50 -10.55 -3.13 8.72
N ASP A 51 -11.78 -3.60 8.92
CA ASP A 51 -12.26 -4.91 8.47
C ASP A 51 -12.70 -4.94 6.99
N THR A 52 -12.60 -3.81 6.29
CA THR A 52 -12.90 -3.73 4.85
C THR A 52 -11.95 -4.64 4.07
N LEU A 53 -12.50 -5.59 3.33
CA LEU A 53 -11.73 -6.52 2.50
C LEU A 53 -11.14 -5.79 1.29
N LEU A 54 -9.84 -5.96 1.05
CA LEU A 54 -9.14 -5.42 -0.11
C LEU A 54 -9.01 -6.48 -1.21
N TRP A 55 -9.55 -6.15 -2.38
CA TRP A 55 -9.50 -6.95 -3.60
C TRP A 55 -8.72 -6.20 -4.70
N PRO A 56 -7.41 -6.46 -4.84
CA PRO A 56 -6.59 -5.82 -5.87
C PRO A 56 -6.78 -6.40 -7.26
N GLY A 57 -6.36 -5.65 -8.29
CA GLY A 57 -6.37 -6.11 -9.68
C GLY A 57 -5.31 -7.17 -10.01
N HIS A 58 -4.24 -7.29 -9.20
CA HIS A 58 -3.08 -8.14 -9.51
C HIS A 58 -2.50 -8.86 -8.29
N GLU A 59 -1.89 -10.02 -8.55
CA GLU A 59 -1.19 -10.86 -7.58
C GLU A 59 0.31 -10.45 -7.48
N TYR A 60 0.57 -9.30 -6.88
CA TYR A 60 1.91 -8.73 -6.69
C TYR A 60 2.43 -8.79 -5.25
N ALA A 61 1.70 -9.43 -4.33
CA ALA A 61 1.94 -9.36 -2.90
C ALA A 61 3.37 -9.74 -2.51
N LEU A 62 3.92 -10.82 -3.09
CA LEU A 62 5.26 -11.31 -2.74
C LEU A 62 6.35 -10.27 -3.06
N GLU A 63 6.36 -9.74 -4.28
CA GLU A 63 7.35 -8.75 -4.70
C GLU A 63 7.18 -7.43 -3.93
N CYS A 64 5.94 -7.02 -3.66
CA CYS A 64 5.64 -5.81 -2.89
C CYS A 64 6.12 -5.93 -1.44
N LEU A 65 5.90 -7.08 -0.79
CA LEU A 65 6.37 -7.34 0.58
C LEU A 65 7.90 -7.46 0.65
N MET A 66 8.55 -8.04 -0.35
CA MET A 66 10.01 -8.07 -0.44
C MET A 66 10.59 -6.66 -0.52
N PHE A 67 10.00 -5.78 -1.34
CA PHE A 67 10.41 -4.38 -1.39
C PHE A 67 10.16 -3.66 -0.05
N ALA A 68 8.97 -3.80 0.53
CA ALA A 68 8.63 -3.14 1.77
C ALA A 68 9.55 -3.57 2.93
N SER A 69 10.01 -4.84 2.92
CA SER A 69 11.00 -5.35 3.89
C SER A 69 12.34 -4.62 3.87
N LEU A 70 12.71 -4.03 2.72
CA LEU A 70 13.93 -3.22 2.62
C LEU A 70 13.78 -1.85 3.29
N LEU A 71 12.55 -1.37 3.46
CA LEU A 71 12.26 -0.06 4.03
C LEU A 71 12.05 -0.14 5.54
N GLU A 72 11.33 -1.16 6.00
CA GLU A 72 10.99 -1.35 7.42
C GLU A 72 11.38 -2.77 7.87
N ALA A 73 12.67 -3.07 7.86
CA ALA A 73 13.20 -4.41 8.17
C ALA A 73 12.80 -4.92 9.57
N GLU A 74 12.45 -4.03 10.51
CA GLU A 74 12.03 -4.39 11.87
C GLU A 74 10.51 -4.45 12.09
N ASN A 75 9.70 -4.22 11.06
CA ASN A 75 8.24 -4.30 11.17
C ASN A 75 7.78 -5.77 11.28
N PRO A 76 7.22 -6.21 12.43
CA PRO A 76 6.84 -7.61 12.65
C PRO A 76 5.66 -8.04 11.78
N PHE A 77 4.71 -7.15 11.49
CA PHE A 77 3.55 -7.44 10.64
C PHE A 77 4.00 -7.76 9.22
N LEU A 78 5.01 -7.02 8.74
CA LEU A 78 5.59 -7.22 7.43
C LEU A 78 6.31 -8.58 7.33
N LYS A 79 7.13 -8.93 8.34
CA LYS A 79 7.78 -10.26 8.42
C LYS A 79 6.75 -11.39 8.39
N GLN A 80 5.68 -11.27 9.19
CA GLN A 80 4.62 -12.28 9.26
C GLN A 80 3.88 -12.41 7.93
N LYS A 81 3.48 -11.29 7.32
CA LYS A 81 2.74 -11.31 6.05
C LYS A 81 3.61 -11.85 4.91
N LEU A 82 4.89 -11.49 4.86
CA LEU A 82 5.83 -12.02 3.87
C LEU A 82 5.98 -13.55 3.98
N GLN A 83 6.10 -14.09 5.20
CA GLN A 83 6.15 -15.54 5.42
C GLN A 83 4.87 -16.23 4.93
N TRP A 84 3.70 -15.68 5.31
CA TRP A 84 2.42 -16.24 4.88
C TRP A 84 2.25 -16.20 3.36
N VAL A 85 2.54 -15.05 2.73
CA VAL A 85 2.47 -14.89 1.27
C VAL A 85 3.42 -15.85 0.57
N THR A 86 4.66 -15.98 1.05
CA THR A 86 5.64 -16.93 0.48
C THR A 86 5.08 -18.35 0.47
N GLN A 87 4.47 -18.80 1.57
CA GLN A 87 3.84 -20.12 1.64
C GLN A 87 2.67 -20.26 0.66
N GLN A 88 1.77 -19.26 0.59
CA GLN A 88 0.64 -19.30 -0.37
C GLN A 88 1.14 -19.41 -1.81
N ARG A 89 2.18 -18.64 -2.18
CA ARG A 89 2.73 -18.65 -3.54
C ARG A 89 3.42 -19.96 -3.89
N LEU A 90 4.14 -20.58 -2.95
CA LEU A 90 4.72 -21.92 -3.13
C LEU A 90 3.65 -22.97 -3.43
N GLU A 91 2.48 -22.85 -2.79
CA GLU A 91 1.31 -23.71 -3.01
C GLU A 91 0.43 -23.28 -4.19
N LYS A 92 0.85 -22.25 -4.95
CA LYS A 92 0.08 -21.66 -6.07
C LYS A 92 -1.32 -21.17 -5.67
N ARG A 93 -1.47 -20.70 -4.44
CA ARG A 93 -2.71 -20.11 -3.90
C ARG A 93 -2.74 -18.59 -4.08
N SER A 94 -3.96 -18.04 -4.10
CA SER A 94 -4.21 -16.60 -4.07
C SER A 94 -3.79 -16.02 -2.72
N THR A 95 -3.22 -14.82 -2.73
CA THR A 95 -2.92 -14.06 -1.51
C THR A 95 -4.05 -13.09 -1.13
N CYS A 96 -5.06 -12.96 -1.99
CA CYS A 96 -6.23 -12.11 -1.78
C CYS A 96 -7.39 -12.87 -1.11
N PRO A 97 -8.26 -12.18 -0.34
CA PRO A 97 -8.18 -10.75 -0.02
C PRO A 97 -7.19 -10.46 1.13
N SER A 98 -6.88 -9.18 1.32
CA SER A 98 -6.34 -8.63 2.57
C SER A 98 -7.40 -7.77 3.25
N THR A 99 -7.06 -7.05 4.31
CA THR A 99 -7.93 -6.03 4.94
C THR A 99 -7.24 -4.67 4.96
N ILE A 100 -8.01 -3.57 4.96
CA ILE A 100 -7.45 -2.22 5.08
C ILE A 100 -6.66 -2.06 6.39
N GLY A 101 -7.12 -2.68 7.48
CA GLY A 101 -6.41 -2.72 8.76
C GLY A 101 -5.03 -3.36 8.66
N GLU A 102 -4.92 -4.53 8.00
CA GLU A 102 -3.62 -5.17 7.75
C GLU A 102 -2.71 -4.30 6.90
N GLU A 103 -3.21 -3.73 5.80
CA GLU A 103 -2.40 -2.92 4.89
C GLU A 103 -1.82 -1.68 5.59
N LYS A 104 -2.54 -1.03 6.51
CA LYS A 104 -2.00 0.08 7.31
C LYS A 104 -0.78 -0.32 8.17
N GLN A 105 -0.66 -1.59 8.55
CA GLN A 105 0.44 -2.06 9.38
C GLN A 105 1.75 -2.20 8.62
N TYR A 106 1.75 -2.51 7.32
CA TYR A 106 2.97 -2.85 6.59
C TYR A 106 3.08 -2.24 5.18
N ASN A 107 2.02 -1.69 4.59
CA ASN A 107 2.06 -1.18 3.23
C ASN A 107 2.76 0.20 3.22
N PRO A 108 3.96 0.33 2.61
CA PRO A 108 4.73 1.56 2.71
C PRO A 108 4.02 2.76 2.04
N PHE A 109 3.10 2.50 1.11
CA PHE A 109 2.33 3.54 0.43
C PHE A 109 1.16 4.09 1.28
N LEU A 110 0.68 3.34 2.27
CA LEU A 110 -0.30 3.82 3.25
C LEU A 110 0.39 4.41 4.50
N ARG A 111 1.70 4.24 4.62
CA ARG A 111 2.53 4.62 5.78
C ARG A 111 3.43 5.82 5.53
N THR A 112 3.14 6.63 4.51
CA THR A 112 3.94 7.82 4.15
C THR A 112 3.99 8.90 5.24
N HIS A 113 3.06 8.85 6.19
CA HIS A 113 3.03 9.70 7.38
C HIS A 113 3.94 9.18 8.51
N CYS A 114 4.38 7.92 8.46
CA CYS A 114 5.22 7.30 9.48
C CYS A 114 6.68 7.76 9.35
N GLN A 115 7.33 7.96 10.49
CA GLN A 115 8.72 8.42 10.56
C GLN A 115 9.68 7.38 9.97
N GLU A 116 9.40 6.10 10.18
CA GLU A 116 10.21 4.98 9.70
C GLU A 116 10.35 5.00 8.17
N ILE A 117 9.24 5.24 7.45
CA ILE A 117 9.26 5.36 5.99
C ILE A 117 10.00 6.63 5.55
N GLN A 118 9.79 7.75 6.23
CA GLN A 118 10.45 9.02 5.92
C GLN A 118 11.98 8.91 6.08
N GLU A 119 12.44 8.29 7.16
CA GLU A 119 13.84 8.02 7.45
C GLU A 119 14.45 7.03 6.45
N ALA A 120 13.75 5.94 6.12
CA ALA A 120 14.18 4.99 5.10
C ALA A 120 14.35 5.67 3.72
N MET A 121 13.51 6.67 3.43
CA MET A 121 13.63 7.49 2.22
C MET A 121 14.70 8.58 2.34
N GLY A 122 15.23 8.86 3.54
CA GLY A 122 16.18 9.93 3.78
C GLY A 122 15.57 11.33 3.62
N LEU A 123 14.27 11.46 3.88
CA LEU A 123 13.52 12.70 3.66
C LEU A 123 13.08 13.30 5.00
N GLN A 124 13.19 14.62 5.09
CA GLN A 124 12.66 15.41 6.19
C GLN A 124 11.73 16.49 5.64
N ARG A 125 10.72 16.87 6.41
CA ARG A 125 9.81 17.95 6.07
C ARG A 125 10.55 19.29 6.09
N GLN A 126 10.36 20.09 5.06
CA GLN A 126 10.93 21.44 5.01
C GLN A 126 10.05 22.44 5.79
N ARG A 127 10.63 23.54 6.28
CA ARG A 127 9.95 24.49 7.18
C ARG A 127 8.67 25.10 6.61
N GLU A 128 8.62 25.31 5.30
CA GLU A 128 7.48 25.92 4.59
C GLU A 128 6.63 24.90 3.83
N GLU A 129 7.00 23.62 3.89
CA GLU A 129 6.30 22.55 3.18
C GLU A 129 5.06 22.12 3.95
N ASP A 130 3.91 22.12 3.28
CA ASP A 130 2.67 21.56 3.80
C ASP A 130 2.80 20.04 4.04
N TRP A 131 2.04 19.51 5.00
CA TRP A 131 2.13 18.10 5.38
C TRP A 131 1.77 17.14 4.25
N ASP A 132 0.73 17.44 3.47
CA ASP A 132 0.30 16.56 2.39
C ASP A 132 1.29 16.59 1.23
N ASN A 133 1.88 17.76 0.95
CA ASN A 133 2.96 17.90 -0.02
C ASN A 133 4.20 17.09 0.40
N PHE A 134 4.56 17.11 1.69
CA PHE A 134 5.65 16.29 2.21
C PHE A 134 5.36 14.79 2.04
N ARG A 135 4.16 14.34 2.43
CA ARG A 135 3.74 12.94 2.25
C ARG A 135 3.71 12.51 0.78
N ALA A 136 3.29 13.40 -0.12
CA ALA A 136 3.29 13.14 -1.56
C ALA A 136 4.71 13.01 -2.11
N ARG A 137 5.66 13.81 -1.60
CA ARG A 137 7.09 13.68 -1.91
C ARG A 137 7.68 12.37 -1.39
N VAL A 138 7.31 11.94 -0.19
CA VAL A 138 7.68 10.62 0.36
C VAL A 138 7.11 9.51 -0.50
N LEU A 139 5.81 9.58 -0.85
CA LEU A 139 5.15 8.62 -1.74
C LEU A 139 5.87 8.50 -3.08
N LYS A 140 6.22 9.64 -3.69
CA LYS A 140 6.96 9.70 -4.95
C LYS A 140 8.29 8.97 -4.84
N GLU A 141 9.05 9.20 -3.78
CA GLU A 141 10.35 8.57 -3.58
C GLU A 141 10.23 7.06 -3.36
N VAL A 142 9.29 6.61 -2.52
CA VAL A 142 8.98 5.18 -2.33
C VAL A 142 8.62 4.54 -3.68
N ARG A 143 7.80 5.22 -4.48
CA ARG A 143 7.36 4.75 -5.80
C ARG A 143 8.53 4.63 -6.78
N LEU A 144 9.40 5.63 -6.84
CA LEU A 144 10.60 5.62 -7.69
C LEU A 144 11.52 4.46 -7.34
N ARG A 145 11.76 4.20 -6.05
CA ARG A 145 12.56 3.07 -5.60
C ARG A 145 11.91 1.72 -5.92
N LYS A 146 10.58 1.60 -5.75
CA LYS A 146 9.85 0.38 -6.11
C LYS A 146 9.85 0.11 -7.62
N ASP A 147 9.89 1.14 -8.45
CA ASP A 147 9.88 1.01 -9.91
C ASP A 147 11.20 0.48 -10.48
N VAL A 148 12.32 0.72 -9.81
CA VAL A 148 13.64 0.18 -10.17
C VAL A 148 14.00 -1.10 -9.41
N PHE A 149 13.25 -1.43 -8.36
CA PHE A 149 13.42 -2.65 -7.60
C PHE A 149 13.15 -3.87 -8.49
N LYS A 150 14.09 -4.82 -8.47
CA LYS A 150 13.94 -6.13 -9.10
C LYS A 150 14.11 -7.17 -8.01
N ALA A 151 13.06 -7.94 -7.75
CA ALA A 151 13.19 -9.10 -6.88
C ALA A 151 14.08 -10.13 -7.58
N ASN A 152 15.19 -10.50 -6.94
CA ASN A 152 15.95 -11.69 -7.34
C ASN A 152 15.17 -12.89 -6.81
N LEU A 153 14.20 -13.36 -7.61
CA LEU A 153 13.42 -14.57 -7.35
C LEU A 153 14.11 -15.79 -7.96
#